data_AF-A0A7M6DPQ2-F1
#
_entry.id   AF-A0A7M6DPQ2-F1
#
_cell.length_a   1.000
_cell.length_b   1.000
_cell.length_c   1.000
_cell.angle_alpha   90.00
_cell.angle_beta   90.00
_cell.angle_gamma   90.00
#
_symmetry.space_group_name_H-M   'P 1'
#
loop_
_entity.id
_entity.type
_entity.pdbx_description
1 polymer ?
#
loop_
_entity_poly.entity_id
_entity_poly.type
_entity_poly.pdbx_seq_one_letter_code
_entity_poly.pdbx_strand_id
1 'polypeptide(L)'
;FLGIYIFFLLMLALGLFFSEDWGSRIDSVIKLIVVIFNIVYTFEEIDQLTKEGRDYFAWTNLFDVLGIVAIYALIPLYAFGEYKIYYGVASAAFILNFFRVLKFFATFEVGNYARVFMFLLKEDVWVFLQFFAVLMVAFTGAVFLALKSEMSDGGKIIDGKNETLTIWSTMLREARALAEGKEFADDYDGVYSFPLVIFLLINMAAIIVVLSNILIGQISARYEDAAKDAKIQSDIAKAKVICKIEKSRFVWRNLRIKHYMPGDHVTDEALVKERLSEWYELKKDSDSNRNAIK
;
A
#
# COMPACT_ATOMS: atom_id res chain seq x y z
N PHE A 1 7.76 2.83 19.56
CA PHE A 1 6.88 3.42 18.53
C PHE A 1 5.92 2.39 17.96
N LEU A 2 6.39 1.30 17.36
CA LEU A 2 5.51 0.24 16.82
C LEU A 2 4.50 -0.30 17.85
N GLY A 3 4.93 -0.62 19.08
CA GLY A 3 4.01 -1.11 20.13
C GLY A 3 2.90 -0.12 20.51
N ILE A 4 3.19 1.18 20.51
CA ILE A 4 2.19 2.23 20.79
C ILE A 4 1.19 2.32 19.62
N TYR A 5 1.68 2.18 18.39
CA TYR A 5 0.82 2.21 17.21
C TYR A 5 -0.08 0.97 17.10
N ILE A 6 0.45 -0.22 17.44
CA ILE A 6 -0.35 -1.46 17.53
C ILE A 6 -1.44 -1.30 18.60
N PHE A 7 -1.11 -0.70 19.75
CA PHE A 7 -2.10 -0.40 20.77
C PHE A 7 -3.20 0.55 20.26
N PHE A 8 -2.82 1.61 19.52
CA PHE A 8 -3.77 2.50 18.86
C PHE A 8 -4.69 1.74 17.88
N LEU A 9 -4.14 0.85 17.04
CA LEU A 9 -4.94 0.04 16.11
C LEU A 9 -5.88 -0.92 16.83
N LEU A 10 -5.44 -1.48 17.97
CA LEU A 10 -6.29 -2.32 18.79
C LEU A 10 -7.45 -1.52 19.39
N MET A 11 -7.18 -0.31 19.88
CA MET A 11 -8.24 0.60 20.37
C MET A 11 -9.19 1.03 19.24
N LEU A 12 -8.67 1.28 18.03
CA LEU A 12 -9.48 1.58 16.84
C LEU A 12 -10.36 0.39 16.46
N ALA A 13 -9.82 -0.83 16.46
CA ALA A 13 -10.56 -2.05 16.19
C ALA A 13 -11.67 -2.27 17.24
N LEU A 14 -11.35 -2.11 18.53
CA LEU A 14 -12.32 -2.22 19.61
C LEU A 14 -13.46 -1.20 19.47
N GLY A 15 -13.12 0.06 19.18
CA GLY A 15 -14.11 1.13 19.03
C GLY A 15 -14.99 1.01 17.77
N LEU A 16 -14.53 0.29 16.75
CA LEU A 16 -15.31 0.08 15.51
C LEU A 16 -16.12 -1.21 15.53
N PHE A 17 -15.57 -2.32 16.02
CA PHE A 17 -16.23 -3.63 15.99
C PHE A 17 -17.08 -3.93 17.21
N PHE A 18 -16.72 -3.41 18.38
CA PHE A 18 -17.35 -3.78 19.66
C PHE A 18 -18.15 -2.64 20.29
N SER A 19 -18.49 -1.60 19.51
CA SER A 19 -19.21 -0.40 19.96
C SER A 19 -20.59 -0.69 20.58
N GLU A 20 -21.20 -1.84 20.29
CA GLU A 20 -22.57 -2.16 20.75
C GLU A 20 -22.60 -3.07 22.00
N ASP A 21 -21.58 -3.90 22.22
CA ASP A 21 -21.64 -5.00 23.21
C ASP A 21 -21.17 -4.63 24.63
N TRP A 22 -20.33 -3.60 24.80
CA TRP A 22 -19.57 -3.37 26.05
C TRP A 22 -20.15 -2.27 26.95
N GLY A 23 -21.30 -1.70 26.57
CA GLY A 23 -21.96 -0.62 27.29
C GLY A 23 -21.41 0.78 26.93
N SER A 24 -22.31 1.77 26.96
CA SER A 24 -22.10 3.12 26.41
C SER A 24 -20.91 3.89 27.00
N ARG A 25 -20.54 3.62 28.27
CA ARG A 25 -19.42 4.29 28.94
C ARG A 25 -18.06 3.80 28.46
N ILE A 26 -17.90 2.49 28.26
CA ILE A 26 -16.63 1.90 27.83
C ILE A 26 -16.34 2.30 26.38
N ASP A 27 -17.35 2.22 25.53
CA ASP A 27 -17.27 2.64 24.13
C ASP A 27 -16.87 4.13 23.99
N SER A 28 -17.49 5.01 24.79
CA SER A 28 -17.14 6.44 24.81
C SER A 28 -15.69 6.69 25.21
N VAL A 29 -15.17 5.94 26.19
CA VAL A 29 -13.76 6.06 26.63
C VAL A 29 -12.80 5.58 25.54
N ILE A 30 -13.10 4.48 24.85
CA ILE A 30 -12.28 3.96 23.75
C ILE A 30 -12.23 4.96 22.59
N LYS A 31 -13.38 5.51 22.19
CA LYS A 31 -13.47 6.55 21.14
C LYS A 31 -12.68 7.80 21.52
N LEU A 32 -12.75 8.24 22.78
CA LEU A 32 -11.96 9.36 23.27
C LEU A 32 -10.46 9.08 23.17
N ILE A 33 -10.00 7.88 23.56
CA ILE A 33 -8.60 7.47 23.45
C ILE A 33 -8.14 7.51 21.99
N VAL A 34 -8.93 6.97 21.06
CA VAL A 34 -8.62 6.98 19.62
C VAL A 34 -8.47 8.41 19.09
N VAL A 35 -9.35 9.33 19.49
CA VAL A 35 -9.28 10.74 19.11
C VAL A 35 -8.03 11.41 19.68
N ILE A 36 -7.68 11.16 20.95
CA ILE A 36 -6.46 11.69 21.57
C ILE A 36 -5.22 11.22 20.81
N PHE A 37 -5.13 9.92 20.50
CA PHE A 37 -4.04 9.38 19.70
C PHE A 37 -3.98 10.02 18.30
N ASN A 38 -5.13 10.21 17.65
CA ASN A 38 -5.16 10.86 16.34
C ASN A 38 -4.66 12.31 16.38
N ILE A 39 -5.02 13.06 17.43
CA ILE A 39 -4.49 14.42 17.65
C ILE A 39 -2.98 14.41 17.83
N VAL A 40 -2.44 13.50 18.65
CA VAL A 40 -0.99 13.36 18.85
C VAL A 40 -0.28 13.04 17.53
N TYR A 41 -0.81 12.09 16.74
CA TYR A 41 -0.25 11.75 15.44
C TYR A 41 -0.33 12.90 14.43
N THR A 42 -1.38 13.72 14.49
CA THR A 42 -1.50 14.92 13.66
C THR A 42 -0.40 15.93 13.97
N PHE A 43 -0.08 16.14 15.25
CA PHE A 43 1.06 17.00 15.62
C PHE A 43 2.40 16.45 15.13
N GLU A 44 2.62 15.14 15.21
CA GLU A 44 3.83 14.52 14.68
C GLU A 44 3.95 14.70 13.16
N GLU A 45 2.85 14.58 12.41
CA GLU A 45 2.86 14.79 10.96
C GLU A 45 3.00 16.27 10.58
N ILE A 46 2.45 17.21 11.34
CA ILE A 46 2.67 18.65 11.11
C ILE A 46 4.15 19.01 11.34
N ASP A 47 4.78 18.46 12.39
CA ASP A 47 6.21 18.65 12.63
C ASP A 47 7.06 18.04 11.51
N GLN A 48 6.64 16.90 10.94
CA GLN A 48 7.31 16.29 9.80
C GLN A 48 7.13 17.10 8.51
N LEU A 49 5.91 17.56 8.22
CA LEU A 49 5.60 18.45 7.10
C LEU A 49 6.43 19.74 7.15
N THR A 50 6.60 20.30 8.35
CA THR A 50 7.40 21.53 8.54
C THR A 50 8.89 21.30 8.28
N LYS A 51 9.41 20.09 8.53
CA LYS A 51 10.82 19.74 8.34
C LYS A 51 11.15 19.36 6.89
N GLU A 52 10.24 18.66 6.21
CA GLU A 52 10.45 18.09 4.87
C GLU A 52 9.86 18.99 3.76
N GLY A 53 8.98 19.94 4.09
CA GLY A 53 8.47 20.93 3.15
C GLY A 53 7.67 20.31 2.00
N ARG A 54 8.02 20.63 0.75
CA ARG A 54 7.33 20.13 -0.45
C ARG A 54 7.66 18.67 -0.79
N ASP A 55 8.81 18.16 -0.36
CA ASP A 55 9.23 16.77 -0.58
C ASP A 55 8.45 15.79 0.31
N TYR A 56 7.68 16.32 1.27
CA TYR A 56 6.84 15.54 2.17
C TYR A 56 5.69 14.81 1.47
N PHE A 57 5.12 15.35 0.38
CA PHE A 57 3.96 14.74 -0.30
C PHE A 57 4.30 13.53 -1.19
N ALA A 58 5.42 12.84 -0.91
CA ALA A 58 5.71 11.57 -1.54
C ALA A 58 4.61 10.53 -1.23
N TRP A 59 4.42 9.56 -2.15
CA TRP A 59 3.37 8.53 -2.10
C TRP A 59 3.25 7.81 -0.75
N THR A 60 4.36 7.63 -0.03
CA THR A 60 4.38 6.96 1.27
C THR A 60 3.68 7.78 2.37
N ASN A 61 3.78 9.10 2.33
CA ASN A 61 3.17 9.99 3.33
C ASN A 61 1.72 10.35 2.96
N LEU A 62 1.30 10.13 1.70
CA LEU A 62 -0.09 10.33 1.28
C LEU A 62 -1.04 9.40 2.05
N PHE A 63 -0.67 8.13 2.21
CA PHE A 63 -1.46 7.17 3.00
C PHE A 63 -1.60 7.58 4.47
N ASP A 64 -0.56 8.19 5.05
CA ASP A 64 -0.59 8.67 6.43
C ASP A 64 -1.57 9.84 6.60
N VAL A 65 -1.52 10.81 5.69
CA VAL A 65 -2.43 11.95 5.68
C VAL A 65 -3.87 11.49 5.45
N LEU A 66 -4.09 10.60 4.47
CA LEU A 66 -5.42 10.04 4.19
C LEU A 66 -5.97 9.25 5.38
N GLY A 67 -5.13 8.47 6.07
CA GLY A 67 -5.54 7.71 7.26
C GLY A 67 -5.98 8.60 8.43
N ILE A 68 -5.26 9.71 8.67
CA ILE A 68 -5.61 10.70 9.71
C ILE A 68 -6.90 11.44 9.35
N VAL A 69 -7.01 11.92 8.12
CA VAL A 69 -8.18 12.64 7.61
C VAL A 69 -9.42 11.74 7.63
N ALA A 70 -9.28 10.45 7.27
CA ALA A 70 -10.38 9.50 7.32
C ALA A 70 -10.93 9.30 8.74
N ILE A 71 -10.08 9.26 9.77
CA ILE A 71 -10.55 9.20 11.16
C ILE A 71 -11.24 10.52 11.56
N TYR A 72 -10.72 11.68 11.15
CA TYR A 72 -11.39 12.95 11.42
C TYR A 72 -12.76 13.05 10.75
N ALA A 73 -12.93 12.45 9.56
CA ALA A 73 -14.21 12.41 8.86
C ALA A 73 -15.27 11.57 9.61
N LEU A 74 -14.88 10.60 10.44
CA LEU A 74 -15.81 9.80 11.23
C LEU A 74 -16.55 10.60 12.31
N ILE A 75 -15.90 11.63 12.86
CA ILE A 75 -16.48 12.47 13.94
C ILE A 75 -17.76 13.19 13.48
N PRO A 76 -17.75 13.98 12.38
CA PRO A 76 -18.98 14.61 11.88
C PRO A 76 -19.98 13.56 11.35
N LEU A 77 -19.53 12.49 10.69
CA LEU A 77 -20.42 11.44 10.18
C LEU A 77 -21.22 10.76 11.30
N TYR A 78 -20.60 10.54 12.46
CA TYR A 78 -21.30 10.03 13.64
C TYR A 78 -22.35 11.03 14.16
N ALA A 79 -22.04 12.33 14.15
CA ALA A 79 -22.95 13.38 14.61
C ALA A 79 -24.16 13.59 13.67
N PHE A 80 -24.00 13.36 12.37
CA PHE A 80 -25.08 13.47 11.38
C PHE A 80 -26.02 12.25 11.35
N GLY A 81 -25.66 11.13 12.01
CA GLY A 81 -26.54 9.95 12.15
C GLY A 81 -26.68 9.09 10.89
N GLU A 82 -25.83 9.27 9.87
CA GLU A 82 -25.84 8.46 8.65
C GLU A 82 -24.98 7.20 8.78
N TYR A 83 -25.53 6.17 9.44
CA TYR A 83 -24.80 4.94 9.77
C TYR A 83 -24.23 4.20 8.55
N LYS A 84 -24.92 4.19 7.39
CA LYS A 84 -24.41 3.50 6.18
C LYS A 84 -23.10 4.10 5.67
N ILE A 85 -23.05 5.42 5.57
CA ILE A 85 -21.85 6.13 5.09
C ILE A 85 -20.77 6.07 6.17
N TYR A 86 -21.15 6.19 7.44
CA TYR A 86 -20.23 6.04 8.57
C TYR A 86 -19.46 4.72 8.51
N TYR A 87 -20.12 3.57 8.38
CA TYR A 87 -19.42 2.27 8.32
C TYR A 87 -18.59 2.10 7.03
N GLY A 88 -19.05 2.66 5.90
CA GLY A 88 -18.27 2.70 4.67
C GLY A 88 -16.94 3.45 4.85
N VAL A 89 -17.00 4.69 5.35
CA VAL A 89 -15.81 5.50 5.66
C VAL A 89 -14.96 4.86 6.76
N ALA A 90 -15.57 4.23 7.76
CA ALA A 90 -14.85 3.56 8.83
C ALA A 90 -14.02 2.37 8.33
N SER A 91 -14.55 1.58 7.39
CA SER A 91 -13.80 0.48 6.76
C SER A 91 -12.56 0.98 6.02
N ALA A 92 -12.70 2.08 5.26
CA ALA A 92 -11.59 2.70 4.54
C ALA A 92 -10.57 3.28 5.53
N ALA A 93 -11.03 3.99 6.56
CA ALA A 93 -10.18 4.55 7.61
C ALA A 93 -9.38 3.44 8.33
N PHE A 94 -10.01 2.32 8.63
CA PHE A 94 -9.36 1.16 9.25
C PHE A 94 -8.25 0.59 8.38
N ILE A 95 -8.53 0.29 7.11
CA ILE A 95 -7.56 -0.25 6.16
C ILE A 95 -6.38 0.71 5.96
N LEU A 96 -6.64 2.01 5.79
CA LEU A 96 -5.59 3.02 5.62
C LEU A 96 -4.65 3.10 6.84
N ASN A 97 -5.21 3.02 8.04
CA ASN A 97 -4.40 3.00 9.27
C ASN A 97 -3.64 1.68 9.44
N PHE A 98 -4.15 0.56 8.95
CA PHE A 98 -3.37 -0.68 8.89
C PHE A 98 -2.19 -0.60 7.92
N PHE A 99 -2.36 0.02 6.76
CA PHE A 99 -1.27 0.24 5.81
C PHE A 99 -0.15 1.13 6.38
N ARG A 100 -0.48 2.07 7.27
CA ARG A 100 0.50 2.91 7.96
C ARG A 100 1.48 2.12 8.84
N VAL A 101 1.11 0.90 9.28
CA VAL A 101 2.05 -0.01 9.98
C VAL A 101 3.28 -0.31 9.12
N LEU A 102 3.13 -0.39 7.79
CA LEU A 102 4.22 -0.69 6.86
C LEU A 102 5.38 0.30 6.95
N LYS A 103 5.11 1.57 7.31
CA LYS A 103 6.15 2.59 7.53
C LYS A 103 7.07 2.23 8.70
N PHE A 104 6.55 1.58 9.73
CA PHE A 104 7.36 1.14 10.87
C PHE A 104 8.18 -0.11 10.53
N PHE A 105 7.68 -0.98 9.64
CA PHE A 105 8.46 -2.12 9.15
C PHE A 105 9.68 -1.70 8.35
N ALA A 106 9.66 -0.52 7.68
CA ALA A 106 10.80 0.05 6.97
C ALA A 106 12.07 0.26 7.83
N THR A 107 11.94 0.25 9.16
CA THR A 107 13.07 0.38 10.09
C THR A 107 13.72 -0.97 10.43
N PHE A 108 13.01 -2.07 10.22
CA PHE A 108 13.49 -3.44 10.45
C PHE A 108 14.07 -4.03 9.17
N GLU A 109 14.82 -5.13 9.26
CA GLU A 109 15.36 -5.82 8.07
C GLU A 109 14.26 -6.27 7.09
N VAL A 110 13.07 -6.59 7.61
CA VAL A 110 11.84 -6.86 6.82
C VAL A 110 11.42 -5.66 5.96
N GLY A 111 11.77 -4.45 6.38
CA GLY A 111 11.53 -3.21 5.67
C GLY A 111 12.20 -3.12 4.31
N ASN A 112 13.33 -3.82 4.13
CA ASN A 112 14.02 -3.88 2.84
C ASN A 112 13.17 -4.64 1.84
N TYR A 113 12.65 -5.80 2.23
CA TYR A 113 11.75 -6.60 1.40
C TYR A 113 10.46 -5.84 1.06
N ALA A 114 9.86 -5.15 2.04
CA ALA A 114 8.67 -4.34 1.80
C ALA A 114 8.92 -3.19 0.81
N ARG A 115 10.12 -2.58 0.84
CA ARG A 115 10.50 -1.51 -0.08
C ARG A 115 10.76 -2.02 -1.49
N VAL A 116 11.48 -3.14 -1.62
CA VAL A 116 11.66 -3.85 -2.90
C VAL A 116 10.29 -4.16 -3.50
N PHE A 117 9.41 -4.74 -2.68
CA PHE A 117 8.06 -5.10 -3.09
C PHE A 117 7.26 -3.89 -3.57
N MET A 118 7.27 -2.77 -2.84
CA MET A 118 6.55 -1.56 -3.25
C MET A 118 7.13 -0.92 -4.53
N PHE A 119 8.44 -0.98 -4.72
CA PHE A 119 9.10 -0.51 -5.94
C PHE A 119 8.66 -1.36 -7.15
N LEU A 120 8.77 -2.69 -7.02
CA LEU A 120 8.31 -3.64 -8.04
C LEU A 120 6.83 -3.46 -8.34
N LEU A 121 5.99 -3.35 -7.31
CA LEU A 121 4.55 -3.18 -7.47
C LEU A 121 4.22 -1.89 -8.24
N LYS A 122 4.89 -0.77 -7.94
CA LYS A 122 4.58 0.50 -8.61
C LYS A 122 4.92 0.49 -10.10
N GLU A 123 6.10 0.00 -10.46
CA GLU A 123 6.55 0.01 -11.85
C GLU A 123 5.92 -1.11 -12.67
N ASP A 124 5.87 -2.32 -12.11
CA ASP A 124 5.46 -3.51 -12.86
C ASP A 124 3.93 -3.60 -12.97
N VAL A 125 3.18 -3.21 -11.93
CA VAL A 125 1.70 -3.24 -12.01
C VAL A 125 1.18 -2.28 -13.06
N TRP A 126 1.80 -1.12 -13.25
CA TRP A 126 1.31 -0.16 -14.25
C TRP A 126 1.50 -0.70 -15.68
N VAL A 127 2.69 -1.25 -15.97
CA VAL A 127 2.97 -1.86 -17.28
C VAL A 127 2.06 -3.08 -17.48
N PHE A 128 1.93 -3.94 -16.48
CA PHE A 128 1.02 -5.07 -16.48
C PHE A 128 -0.43 -4.63 -16.75
N LEU A 129 -0.92 -3.56 -16.10
CA LEU A 129 -2.28 -3.05 -16.27
C LEU A 129 -2.55 -2.61 -17.72
N GLN A 130 -1.56 -2.06 -18.41
CA GLN A 130 -1.69 -1.68 -19.82
C GLN A 130 -1.87 -2.91 -20.72
N PHE A 131 -1.02 -3.93 -20.55
CA PHE A 131 -1.14 -5.19 -21.29
C PHE A 131 -2.46 -5.91 -20.95
N PHE A 132 -2.83 -5.92 -19.68
CA PHE A 132 -4.08 -6.47 -19.19
C PHE A 132 -5.29 -5.77 -19.83
N ALA A 133 -5.31 -4.44 -19.89
CA ALA A 133 -6.43 -3.69 -20.49
C ALA A 133 -6.65 -4.05 -21.97
N VAL A 134 -5.58 -4.24 -22.74
CA VAL A 134 -5.68 -4.66 -24.15
C VAL A 134 -6.27 -6.07 -24.28
N LEU A 135 -5.78 -7.01 -23.46
CA LEU A 135 -6.29 -8.39 -23.46
C LEU A 135 -7.74 -8.48 -22.99
N MET A 136 -8.11 -7.72 -21.95
CA MET A 136 -9.48 -7.62 -21.46
C MET A 136 -10.44 -7.11 -22.52
N VAL A 137 -10.10 -6.02 -23.23
CA VAL A 137 -10.99 -5.49 -24.28
C VAL A 137 -11.18 -6.49 -25.43
N ALA A 138 -10.10 -7.16 -25.85
CA ALA A 138 -10.17 -8.19 -26.88
C ALA A 138 -11.04 -9.38 -26.44
N PHE A 139 -10.90 -9.81 -25.19
CA PHE A 139 -11.63 -10.94 -24.64
C PHE A 139 -13.11 -10.60 -24.38
N THR A 140 -13.40 -9.47 -23.73
CA THR A 140 -14.76 -8.94 -23.58
C THR A 140 -15.46 -8.84 -24.93
N GLY A 141 -14.77 -8.39 -25.98
CA GLY A 141 -15.31 -8.32 -27.34
C GLY A 141 -15.66 -9.70 -27.92
N ALA A 142 -14.78 -10.69 -27.76
CA ALA A 142 -15.01 -12.06 -28.22
C ALA A 142 -16.19 -12.72 -27.49
N VAL A 143 -16.25 -12.59 -26.16
CA VAL A 143 -17.35 -13.10 -25.34
C VAL A 143 -18.65 -12.41 -25.71
N PHE A 144 -18.67 -11.07 -25.78
CA PHE A 144 -19.87 -10.32 -26.14
C PHE A 144 -20.45 -10.73 -27.50
N LEU A 145 -19.58 -10.96 -28.50
CA LEU A 145 -20.01 -11.44 -29.82
C LEU A 145 -20.54 -12.89 -29.78
N ALA A 146 -19.89 -13.78 -29.03
CA ALA A 146 -20.35 -15.16 -28.84
C ALA A 146 -21.70 -15.22 -28.11
N LEU A 147 -21.91 -14.36 -27.11
CA LEU A 147 -23.18 -14.21 -26.40
C LEU A 147 -24.28 -13.67 -27.31
N LYS A 148 -23.93 -12.69 -28.17
CA LYS A 148 -24.86 -12.11 -29.13
C LYS A 148 -25.31 -13.12 -30.20
N SER A 149 -24.44 -14.03 -30.63
CA SER A 149 -24.81 -15.07 -31.60
C SER A 149 -25.82 -16.06 -31.04
N GLU A 150 -25.66 -16.51 -29.79
CA GLU A 150 -26.61 -17.43 -29.15
C GLU A 150 -27.97 -16.77 -28.85
N MET A 151 -27.98 -15.50 -28.44
CA MET A 151 -29.23 -14.76 -28.26
C MET A 151 -30.01 -14.57 -29.57
N SER A 152 -29.33 -14.57 -30.71
CA SER A 152 -29.96 -14.37 -32.03
C SER A 152 -30.69 -15.62 -32.53
N ASP A 153 -30.36 -16.82 -32.04
CA ASP A 153 -30.83 -18.10 -32.61
C ASP A 153 -31.92 -18.81 -31.77
N GLY A 154 -32.30 -18.22 -30.64
CA GLY A 154 -33.38 -18.76 -29.81
C GLY A 154 -33.55 -17.94 -28.55
N GLY A 155 -34.41 -16.92 -28.61
CA GLY A 155 -34.71 -16.04 -27.49
C GLY A 155 -35.14 -16.80 -26.25
N LYS A 156 -34.20 -17.07 -25.35
CA LYS A 156 -34.47 -17.44 -23.97
C LYS A 156 -34.03 -16.30 -23.08
N ILE A 157 -35.06 -15.63 -22.57
CA ILE A 157 -35.02 -14.55 -21.61
C ILE A 157 -34.19 -15.02 -20.41
N ILE A 158 -33.12 -14.30 -20.11
CA ILE A 158 -32.34 -14.46 -18.89
C ILE A 158 -33.23 -13.98 -17.73
N ASP A 159 -33.63 -14.94 -16.90
CA ASP A 159 -33.98 -14.80 -15.48
C ASP A 159 -34.63 -13.48 -15.04
N GLY A 160 -35.88 -13.21 -15.45
CA GLY A 160 -36.81 -12.26 -14.79
C GLY A 160 -36.36 -10.80 -14.60
N LYS A 161 -35.16 -10.44 -15.01
CA LYS A 161 -34.54 -9.12 -14.94
C LYS A 161 -33.98 -8.85 -16.31
N ASN A 162 -34.55 -7.86 -16.98
CA ASN A 162 -34.10 -7.35 -18.26
C ASN A 162 -32.73 -6.67 -18.09
N GLU A 163 -31.68 -7.42 -17.78
CA GLU A 163 -30.31 -6.92 -17.83
C GLU A 163 -29.92 -6.85 -19.30
N THR A 164 -29.99 -5.64 -19.87
CA THR A 164 -29.46 -5.36 -21.19
C THR A 164 -27.99 -5.75 -21.22
N LEU A 165 -27.66 -6.77 -22.03
CA LEU A 165 -26.30 -7.25 -22.25
C LEU A 165 -25.49 -6.09 -22.83
N THR A 166 -24.76 -5.42 -21.95
CA THR A 166 -23.96 -4.23 -22.27
C THR A 166 -22.52 -4.65 -22.16
N ILE A 167 -21.66 -4.13 -23.05
CA ILE A 167 -20.22 -4.42 -23.02
C ILE A 167 -19.63 -4.19 -21.61
N TRP A 168 -20.11 -3.18 -20.89
CA TRP A 168 -19.70 -2.89 -19.51
C TRP A 168 -20.08 -3.97 -18.50
N SER A 169 -21.29 -4.55 -18.57
CA SER A 169 -21.68 -5.60 -17.64
C SER A 169 -20.93 -6.91 -17.93
N THR A 170 -20.68 -7.22 -19.21
CA THR A 170 -19.83 -8.34 -19.61
C THR A 170 -18.39 -8.18 -19.09
N MET A 171 -17.79 -6.99 -19.27
CA MET A 171 -16.43 -6.70 -18.80
C MET A 171 -16.30 -6.79 -17.27
N LEU A 172 -17.31 -6.31 -16.52
CA LEU A 172 -17.32 -6.39 -15.05
C LEU A 172 -17.45 -7.83 -14.56
N ARG A 173 -18.31 -8.63 -15.19
CA ARG A 173 -18.44 -10.06 -14.88
C ARG A 173 -17.11 -10.79 -15.17
N GLU A 174 -16.47 -10.49 -16.29
CA GLU A 174 -15.16 -11.02 -16.68
C GLU A 174 -14.05 -10.66 -15.68
N ALA A 175 -13.91 -9.38 -15.34
CA ALA A 175 -12.94 -8.92 -14.36
C ALA A 175 -13.17 -9.57 -12.99
N ARG A 176 -14.44 -9.73 -12.60
CA ARG A 176 -14.81 -10.43 -11.37
C ARG A 176 -14.45 -11.91 -11.40
N ALA A 177 -14.71 -12.61 -12.49
CA ALA A 177 -14.39 -14.03 -12.61
C ALA A 177 -12.88 -14.29 -12.61
N LEU A 178 -12.10 -13.43 -13.25
CA LEU A 178 -10.63 -13.46 -13.17
C LEU A 178 -10.14 -13.18 -11.74
N ALA A 179 -10.80 -12.28 -11.00
CA ALA A 179 -10.43 -11.94 -9.63
C ALA A 179 -10.86 -13.00 -8.59
N GLU A 180 -12.03 -13.60 -8.77
CA GLU A 180 -12.58 -14.63 -7.87
C GLU A 180 -12.07 -16.04 -8.19
N GLY A 181 -11.45 -16.24 -9.37
CA GLY A 181 -10.99 -17.56 -9.82
C GLY A 181 -12.13 -18.56 -10.04
N LYS A 182 -13.37 -18.08 -10.12
CA LYS A 182 -14.56 -18.90 -10.37
C LYS A 182 -14.78 -19.08 -11.86
N GLU A 183 -15.32 -20.25 -12.22
CA GLU A 183 -15.65 -20.56 -13.59
C GLU A 183 -16.77 -19.63 -14.08
N PHE A 184 -16.57 -19.02 -15.26
CA PHE A 184 -17.58 -18.21 -15.92
C PHE A 184 -18.88 -18.98 -16.20
N ALA A 185 -18.81 -20.31 -16.20
CA ALA A 185 -19.92 -21.20 -16.50
C ALA A 185 -21.04 -21.12 -15.44
N ASP A 186 -20.71 -20.87 -14.17
CA ASP A 186 -21.67 -20.87 -13.06
C ASP A 186 -22.69 -19.71 -13.17
N ASP A 187 -22.28 -18.56 -13.71
CA ASP A 187 -23.16 -17.38 -13.93
C ASP A 187 -24.13 -17.57 -15.12
N TYR A 188 -24.03 -18.72 -15.79
CA TYR A 188 -24.53 -18.94 -17.14
C TYR A 188 -25.10 -20.35 -17.34
N ASP A 189 -25.20 -21.11 -16.26
CA ASP A 189 -25.63 -22.49 -16.26
C ASP A 189 -27.07 -22.60 -16.80
N GLY A 190 -27.25 -23.38 -17.88
CA GLY A 190 -28.54 -23.59 -18.56
C GLY A 190 -28.86 -22.71 -19.78
N VAL A 191 -27.99 -21.78 -20.19
CA VAL A 191 -28.24 -20.86 -21.34
C VAL A 191 -27.41 -21.18 -22.60
N TYR A 192 -26.30 -21.95 -22.49
CA TYR A 192 -25.30 -22.05 -23.56
C TYR A 192 -25.17 -23.41 -24.21
N SER A 193 -24.77 -23.42 -25.48
CA SER A 193 -24.27 -24.61 -26.15
C SER A 193 -22.96 -25.07 -25.50
N PHE A 194 -22.82 -26.38 -25.27
CA PHE A 194 -21.61 -27.02 -24.74
C PHE A 194 -20.29 -26.53 -25.39
N PRO A 195 -20.22 -26.26 -26.72
CA PRO A 195 -19.02 -25.72 -27.36
C PRO A 195 -18.63 -24.32 -26.87
N LEU A 196 -19.61 -23.44 -26.60
CA LEU A 196 -19.34 -22.07 -26.15
C LEU A 196 -18.76 -22.05 -24.73
N VAL A 197 -19.28 -22.91 -23.84
CA VAL A 197 -18.73 -23.07 -22.48
C VAL A 197 -17.29 -23.55 -22.53
N ILE A 198 -16.98 -24.56 -23.35
CA ILE A 198 -15.60 -25.04 -23.55
C ILE A 198 -14.70 -23.93 -24.11
N PHE A 199 -15.19 -23.18 -25.10
CA PHE A 199 -14.47 -22.05 -25.66
C PHE A 199 -14.15 -20.99 -24.60
N LEU A 200 -15.12 -20.64 -23.74
CA LEU A 200 -14.90 -19.70 -22.64
C LEU A 200 -13.85 -20.19 -21.64
N LEU A 201 -13.94 -21.46 -21.21
CA LEU A 201 -12.99 -22.05 -20.26
C LEU A 201 -11.56 -22.09 -20.80
N ILE A 202 -11.38 -22.48 -22.06
CA ILE A 202 -10.05 -22.51 -22.71
C ILE A 202 -9.47 -21.10 -22.82
N ASN A 203 -10.29 -20.11 -23.19
CA ASN A 203 -9.82 -18.73 -23.28
C ASN A 203 -9.46 -18.15 -21.91
N MET A 204 -10.26 -18.40 -20.87
CA MET A 204 -9.92 -17.96 -19.51
C MET A 204 -8.63 -18.61 -19.01
N ALA A 205 -8.46 -19.92 -19.23
CA ALA A 205 -7.22 -20.60 -18.89
C ALA A 205 -6.01 -20.01 -19.63
N ALA A 206 -6.16 -19.71 -20.93
CA ALA A 206 -5.10 -19.07 -21.71
C ALA A 206 -4.74 -17.67 -21.17
N ILE A 207 -5.75 -16.85 -20.85
CA ILE A 207 -5.54 -15.49 -20.32
C ILE A 207 -4.86 -15.55 -18.95
N ILE A 208 -5.33 -16.41 -18.04
CA ILE A 208 -4.71 -16.56 -16.71
C ILE A 208 -3.25 -16.99 -16.85
N VAL A 209 -2.97 -18.02 -17.66
CA VAL A 209 -1.60 -18.52 -17.85
C VAL A 209 -0.70 -17.46 -18.48
N VAL A 210 -1.15 -16.76 -19.53
CA VAL A 210 -0.37 -15.71 -20.19
C VAL A 210 -0.11 -14.55 -19.24
N LEU A 211 -1.14 -14.05 -18.54
CA LEU A 211 -0.99 -12.94 -17.59
C LEU A 211 -0.07 -13.30 -16.42
N SER A 212 -0.23 -14.50 -15.84
CA SER A 212 0.63 -14.98 -14.76
C SER A 212 2.08 -15.12 -15.22
N ASN A 213 2.34 -15.68 -16.40
CA ASN A 213 3.70 -15.84 -16.91
C ASN A 213 4.38 -14.49 -17.20
N ILE A 214 3.63 -13.52 -17.74
CA ILE A 214 4.15 -12.15 -17.93
C ILE A 214 4.48 -11.50 -16.58
N LEU A 215 3.57 -11.60 -15.60
CA LEU A 215 3.76 -10.99 -14.28
C LEU A 215 4.93 -11.61 -13.53
N ILE A 216 5.04 -12.94 -13.52
CA ILE A 216 6.19 -13.66 -12.93
C ILE A 216 7.49 -13.27 -13.63
N GLY A 217 7.48 -13.18 -14.97
CA GLY A 217 8.64 -12.77 -15.75
C GLY A 217 9.12 -11.34 -15.42
N GLN A 218 8.20 -10.40 -15.30
CA GLN A 218 8.51 -9.00 -14.95
C GLN A 218 9.08 -8.88 -13.54
N ILE A 219 8.40 -9.46 -12.55
CA ILE A 219 8.84 -9.46 -11.16
C ILE A 219 10.21 -10.12 -11.04
N SER A 220 10.41 -11.28 -11.68
CA SER A 220 11.67 -12.03 -11.61
C SER A 220 12.84 -11.26 -12.22
N ALA A 221 12.63 -10.58 -13.35
CA ALA A 221 13.69 -9.85 -14.04
C ALA A 221 14.16 -8.61 -13.26
N ARG A 222 13.24 -7.90 -12.60
CA ARG A 222 13.54 -6.66 -11.87
C ARG A 222 13.89 -6.87 -10.40
N TYR A 223 13.61 -8.04 -9.85
CA TYR A 223 13.82 -8.32 -8.43
C TYR A 223 15.28 -8.12 -8.00
N GLU A 224 16.25 -8.59 -8.79
CA GLU A 224 17.67 -8.52 -8.41
C GLU A 224 18.18 -7.07 -8.35
N ASP A 225 17.80 -6.24 -9.33
CA ASP A 225 18.17 -4.83 -9.39
C ASP A 225 17.47 -4.03 -8.28
N ALA A 226 16.17 -4.29 -8.06
CA ALA A 226 15.40 -3.66 -6.99
C ALA A 226 15.94 -4.05 -5.60
N ALA A 227 16.38 -5.29 -5.41
CA ALA A 227 16.97 -5.76 -4.16
C ALA A 227 18.28 -5.05 -3.83
N LYS A 228 19.14 -4.80 -4.84
CA LYS A 228 20.38 -4.04 -4.68
C LYS A 228 20.10 -2.58 -4.30
N ASP A 229 19.19 -1.91 -5.02
CA ASP A 229 18.85 -0.51 -4.73
C ASP A 229 18.18 -0.34 -3.36
N ALA A 230 17.26 -1.25 -2.99
CA ALA A 230 16.61 -1.19 -1.69
C ALA A 230 17.57 -1.33 -0.50
N LYS A 231 18.66 -2.10 -0.66
CA LYS A 231 19.72 -2.20 0.36
C LYS A 231 20.40 -0.85 0.56
N ILE A 232 20.79 -0.17 -0.52
CA ILE A 232 21.41 1.16 -0.47
C ILE A 232 20.44 2.17 0.17
N GLN A 233 19.18 2.18 -0.26
CA GLN A 233 18.15 3.05 0.31
C GLN A 233 17.87 2.75 1.79
N SER A 234 18.03 1.51 2.23
CA SER A 234 17.90 1.12 3.64
C SER A 234 19.00 1.75 4.47
N ASP A 235 20.24 1.67 4.01
CA ASP A 235 21.39 2.23 4.71
C ASP A 235 21.28 3.77 4.79
N ILE A 236 20.83 4.42 3.71
CA ILE A 236 20.50 5.86 3.71
C ILE A 236 19.39 6.16 4.73
N ALA A 237 18.32 5.35 4.78
CA ALA A 237 17.22 5.56 5.71
C ALA A 237 17.65 5.41 7.18
N LYS A 238 18.48 4.40 7.49
CA LYS A 238 19.06 4.21 8.82
C LYS A 238 19.90 5.42 9.22
N ALA A 239 20.77 5.91 8.33
CA ALA A 239 21.56 7.11 8.56
C ALA A 239 20.67 8.35 8.82
N LYS A 240 19.61 8.55 8.02
CA LYS A 240 18.66 9.64 8.22
C LYS A 240 17.93 9.56 9.57
N VAL A 241 17.51 8.36 9.99
CA VAL A 241 16.84 8.15 11.29
C VAL A 241 17.79 8.50 12.43
N ILE A 242 19.05 8.05 12.36
CA ILE A 242 20.09 8.39 13.35
C ILE A 242 20.26 9.92 13.44
N CYS A 243 20.45 10.60 12.30
CA CYS A 243 20.56 12.06 12.27
C CYS A 243 19.31 12.77 12.81
N LYS A 244 18.10 12.21 12.60
CA LYS A 244 16.84 12.76 13.12
C LYS A 244 16.76 12.64 14.64
N ILE A 245 17.23 11.52 15.21
CA ILE A 245 17.30 11.33 16.67
C ILE A 245 18.34 12.30 17.26
N GLU A 246 19.50 12.44 16.62
CA GLU A 246 20.55 13.39 17.03
C GLU A 246 20.12 14.85 17.00
N LYS A 247 19.29 15.25 16.02
CA LYS A 247 18.79 16.64 15.88
C LYS A 247 17.41 16.86 16.47
N SER A 248 16.87 15.92 17.24
CA SER A 248 15.53 16.03 17.80
C SER A 248 15.41 17.26 18.71
N ARG A 249 14.29 18.01 18.58
CA ARG A 249 13.98 19.20 19.40
C ARG A 249 13.66 18.87 20.85
N PHE A 250 13.27 17.63 21.14
CA PHE A 250 13.00 17.17 22.49
C PHE A 250 14.30 16.74 23.17
N VAL A 251 14.67 17.43 24.26
CA VAL A 251 15.93 17.25 24.99
C VAL A 251 16.16 15.79 25.40
N TRP A 252 15.12 15.07 25.83
CA TRP A 252 15.25 13.66 26.24
C TRP A 252 15.50 12.69 25.08
N ARG A 253 15.19 13.07 23.83
CA ARG A 253 15.46 12.29 22.61
C ARG A 253 16.77 12.68 21.93
N ASN A 254 17.31 13.85 22.26
CA ASN A 254 18.51 14.36 21.64
C ASN A 254 19.74 13.67 22.24
N LEU A 255 20.22 12.63 21.57
CA LEU A 255 21.39 11.87 21.99
C LEU A 255 22.64 12.74 22.10
N ARG A 256 22.75 13.76 21.22
CA ARG A 256 23.86 14.72 21.25
C ARG A 256 23.85 15.48 22.56
N ILE A 257 22.74 16.05 23.01
CA ILE A 257 22.68 16.78 24.28
C ILE A 257 22.86 15.84 25.48
N LYS A 258 22.33 14.62 25.42
CA LYS A 258 22.38 13.66 26.54
C LYS A 258 23.77 13.07 26.81
N HIS A 259 24.58 12.86 25.76
CA HIS A 259 25.93 12.31 25.88
C HIS A 259 27.01 13.38 25.67
N TYR A 260 26.63 14.64 25.48
CA TYR A 260 27.58 15.74 25.39
C TYR A 260 28.07 16.11 26.79
N MET A 261 29.30 15.71 27.08
CA MET A 261 30.04 16.21 28.23
C MET A 261 31.01 17.31 27.75
N PRO A 262 30.86 18.57 28.20
CA PRO A 262 31.80 19.62 27.85
C PRO A 262 33.18 19.29 28.44
N GLY A 263 34.18 19.14 27.57
CA GLY A 263 35.56 18.79 27.96
C GLY A 263 35.89 17.29 27.93
N ASP A 264 35.00 16.44 27.42
CA ASP A 264 35.31 15.02 27.21
C ASP A 264 36.29 14.87 26.05
N HIS A 265 37.52 14.45 26.34
CA HIS A 265 38.52 14.16 25.34
C HIS A 265 38.20 12.81 24.71
N VAL A 266 38.25 12.74 23.39
CA VAL A 266 38.22 11.48 22.65
C VAL A 266 39.26 10.55 23.26
N THR A 267 38.81 9.49 23.94
CA THR A 267 39.68 8.55 24.64
C THR A 267 40.65 7.83 23.70
N ASP A 268 40.35 7.84 22.40
CA ASP A 268 41.16 7.22 21.36
C ASP A 268 41.33 8.14 20.14
N GLU A 269 42.28 9.08 20.25
CA GLU A 269 42.63 10.02 19.18
C GLU A 269 43.15 9.31 17.92
N ALA A 270 43.72 8.11 18.08
CA ALA A 270 44.17 7.26 16.99
C ALA A 270 42.99 6.73 16.17
N LEU A 271 41.95 6.22 16.85
CA LEU A 271 40.74 5.69 16.22
C LEU A 271 39.96 6.78 15.47
N VAL A 272 39.95 8.01 15.98
CA VAL A 272 39.34 9.15 15.28
C VAL A 272 40.16 9.55 14.04
N LYS A 273 41.50 9.56 14.11
CA LYS A 273 42.34 9.82 12.93
C LYS A 273 42.17 8.73 11.86
N GLU A 274 42.09 7.47 12.27
CA GLU A 274 41.88 6.32 11.38
C GLU A 274 40.53 6.43 10.65
N ARG A 275 39.44 6.69 11.39
CA ARG A 275 38.10 6.91 10.81
C ARG A 275 38.05 8.11 9.87
N LEU A 276 38.79 9.19 10.20
CA LEU A 276 38.90 10.38 9.35
C LEU A 276 39.65 10.06 8.06
N SER A 277 40.77 9.33 8.11
CA SER A 277 41.51 8.92 6.92
C SER A 277 40.68 8.03 6.00
N GLU A 278 39.98 7.03 6.54
CA GLU A 278 39.05 6.18 5.77
C GLU A 278 37.99 7.02 5.07
N TRP A 279 37.41 8.01 5.76
CA TRP A 279 36.40 8.89 5.17
C TRP A 279 36.97 9.75 4.03
N TYR A 280 38.20 10.24 4.15
CA TYR A 280 38.86 11.00 3.08
C TYR A 280 39.13 10.15 1.84
N GLU A 281 39.52 8.89 2.03
CA GLU A 281 39.74 7.95 0.93
C GLU A 281 38.44 7.61 0.19
N LEU A 282 37.38 7.28 0.93
CA LEU A 282 36.05 7.02 0.36
C LEU A 282 35.50 8.23 -0.40
N LYS A 283 35.74 9.44 0.09
CA LYS A 283 35.34 10.68 -0.58
C LYS A 283 36.11 10.90 -1.87
N LYS A 284 37.42 10.63 -1.87
CA LYS A 284 38.28 10.76 -3.05
C LYS A 284 37.87 9.78 -4.14
N ASP A 285 37.52 8.54 -3.78
CA ASP A 285 37.00 7.54 -4.72
C ASP A 285 35.62 7.91 -5.28
N SER A 286 34.73 8.43 -4.42
CA SER A 286 33.43 8.98 -4.83
C SER A 286 33.58 10.11 -5.84
N ASP A 287 34.44 11.09 -5.57
CA ASP A 287 34.66 12.25 -6.45
C ASP A 287 35.40 11.86 -7.75
N SER A 288 36.30 10.88 -7.69
CA SER A 288 36.94 10.26 -8.86
C SER A 288 35.91 9.60 -9.79
N ASN A 289 35.05 8.74 -9.24
CA ASN A 289 33.98 8.09 -10.01
C ASN A 289 32.98 9.10 -10.60
N ARG A 290 32.70 10.19 -9.88
CA ARG A 290 31.79 11.25 -10.38
C ARG A 290 32.36 12.03 -11.57
N ASN A 291 33.68 12.14 -11.65
CA ASN A 291 34.37 12.81 -12.76
C ASN A 291 34.62 11.88 -13.94
N ALA A 292 34.62 10.56 -13.74
CA ALA A 292 34.73 9.56 -14.82
C ALA A 292 33.41 9.32 -15.58
N ILE A 293 32.27 9.77 -15.02
CA ILE A 293 30.92 9.60 -15.60
C ILE A 293 30.47 10.87 -16.37
N LYS A 294 31.27 11.95 -16.38
CA LYS A 294 31.06 13.15 -17.21
C LYS A 294 31.86 13.05 -18.50
#